data_AF-A0A2K8SZD7-F1
#
_entry.id   AF-A0A2K8SZD7-F1
#
_cell.length_a   1.000
_cell.length_b   1.000
_cell.length_c   1.000
_cell.angle_alpha   90.00
_cell.angle_beta   90.00
_cell.angle_gamma   90.00
#
_symmetry.space_group_name_H-M   'P 1'
#
loop_
_entity.id
_entity.type
_entity.pdbx_description
1 polymer ?
#
loop_
_entity_poly.entity_id
_entity_poly.type
_entity_poly.pdbx_seq_one_letter_code
_entity_poly.pdbx_strand_id
1 'polypeptide(L)'
;MACFHCNRQKSDKLKSFDEKSLSEVPLFNPRTDSWPEHFFWSTDTLLIIGLTPTGRATVVALAFNRARIINIRAADREIGRHPPPDDPIQS
;
A
#
# COMPACT_ATOMS: atom_id res chain seq x y z
N MET A 1 -6.83 8.91 -7.71
CA MET A 1 -7.26 9.88 -6.66
C MET A 1 -7.48 9.09 -5.38
N ALA A 2 -6.85 9.46 -4.25
CA ALA A 2 -6.97 8.70 -3.00
C ALA A 2 -8.27 9.05 -2.24
N CYS A 3 -8.80 8.08 -1.47
CA CYS A 3 -10.05 8.24 -0.73
C CYS A 3 -9.93 9.25 0.43
N PHE A 4 -11.03 9.88 0.87
CA PHE A 4 -11.02 10.82 2.03
C PHE A 4 -10.36 10.23 3.28
N HIS A 5 -10.65 8.97 3.58
CA HIS A 5 -10.04 8.24 4.70
C HIS A 5 -8.52 8.02 4.50
N CYS A 6 -8.10 7.78 3.25
CA CYS A 6 -6.72 7.55 2.86
C CYS A 6 -5.91 8.87 2.98
N ASN A 7 -6.50 9.99 2.54
CA ASN A 7 -5.92 11.33 2.70
C ASN A 7 -5.79 11.70 4.18
N ARG A 8 -6.78 11.41 5.02
CA ARG A 8 -6.73 11.70 6.46
C ARG A 8 -5.69 10.83 7.19
N GLN A 9 -5.46 9.60 6.75
CA GLN A 9 -4.40 8.76 7.32
C GLN A 9 -3.00 9.24 6.92
N LYS A 10 -2.84 9.77 5.70
CA LYS A 10 -1.60 10.43 5.30
C LYS A 10 -1.39 11.74 6.06
N SER A 11 -2.41 12.58 6.19
CA SER A 11 -2.34 13.91 6.82
C SER A 11 -1.00 14.61 6.52
N ASP A 12 -0.27 15.06 7.55
CA ASP A 12 1.07 15.65 7.44
C ASP A 12 2.18 14.64 7.78
N LYS A 13 1.85 13.34 7.86
CA LYS A 13 2.83 12.31 8.20
C LYS A 13 3.78 12.13 7.03
N LEU A 14 5.03 12.52 7.24
CA LEU A 14 6.12 12.33 6.30
C LEU A 14 6.94 11.07 6.63
N LYS A 15 6.82 10.55 7.84
CA LYS A 15 7.57 9.39 8.33
C LYS A 15 6.69 8.46 9.15
N SER A 16 7.12 7.21 9.24
CA SER A 16 6.56 6.21 10.15
C SER A 16 7.65 5.25 10.58
N PHE A 17 7.44 4.62 11.73
CA PHE A 17 8.32 3.58 12.23
C PHE A 17 8.14 2.30 11.40
N ASP A 18 9.25 1.70 10.96
CA ASP A 18 9.27 0.34 10.41
C ASP A 18 9.77 -0.63 11.47
N GLU A 19 8.92 -1.55 11.89
CA GLU A 19 9.23 -2.51 12.97
C GLU A 19 10.35 -3.48 12.58
N LYS A 20 10.52 -3.76 11.28
CA LYS A 20 11.54 -4.71 10.80
C LYS A 20 12.94 -4.10 10.76
N SER A 21 13.04 -2.82 10.41
CA SER A 21 14.30 -2.06 10.42
C SER A 21 14.58 -1.36 11.75
N LEU A 22 13.61 -1.36 12.68
CA LEU A 22 13.68 -0.70 14.00
C LEU A 22 14.05 0.79 13.90
N SER A 23 13.57 1.47 12.86
CA SER A 23 13.92 2.84 12.57
C SER A 23 12.73 3.63 12.01
N GLU A 24 12.79 4.96 12.19
CA GLU A 24 11.85 5.86 11.57
C GLU A 24 12.27 6.12 10.11
N VAL A 25 11.38 5.82 9.17
CA VAL A 25 11.64 5.91 7.73
C VAL A 25 10.61 6.82 7.06
N PRO A 26 10.96 7.48 5.94
CA PRO A 26 9.98 8.25 5.18
C PRO A 26 8.80 7.39 4.72
N LEU A 27 7.63 8.00 4.61
CA LEU A 27 6.48 7.41 3.92
C LEU A 27 6.64 7.60 2.41
N PHE A 28 6.08 6.67 1.65
CA PHE A 28 6.09 6.70 0.19
C PHE A 28 5.56 8.03 -0.35
N ASN A 29 6.31 8.58 -1.29
CA ASN A 29 6.01 9.80 -2.01
C ASN A 29 5.86 9.50 -3.51
N PRO A 30 4.63 9.43 -4.05
CA PRO A 30 4.40 9.12 -5.46
C PRO A 30 4.96 10.17 -6.45
N ARG A 31 5.47 11.31 -5.95
CA ARG A 31 6.15 12.32 -6.79
C ARG A 31 7.63 12.01 -7.03
N THR A 32 8.26 11.22 -6.18
CA THR A 32 9.70 10.93 -6.21
C THR A 32 10.01 9.44 -6.23
N ASP A 33 9.08 8.62 -5.74
CA ASP A 33 9.30 7.20 -5.49
C ASP A 33 8.53 6.35 -6.51
N SER A 34 9.14 5.27 -6.96
CA SER A 34 8.54 4.33 -7.91
C SER A 34 7.72 3.27 -7.17
N TRP A 35 6.44 3.09 -7.54
CA TRP A 35 5.56 2.10 -6.91
C TRP A 35 6.12 0.66 -6.92
N PRO A 36 6.56 0.09 -8.08
CA PRO A 36 7.03 -1.29 -8.13
C PRO A 36 8.33 -1.56 -7.36
N GLU A 37 9.09 -0.52 -6.99
CA GLU A 37 10.27 -0.66 -6.12
C GLU A 37 9.89 -0.88 -4.66
N HIS A 38 8.74 -0.36 -4.25
CA HIS A 38 8.30 -0.32 -2.86
C HIS A 38 7.21 -1.33 -2.52
N PHE A 39 6.41 -1.72 -3.52
CA PHE A 39 5.20 -2.50 -3.29
C PHE A 39 5.01 -3.59 -4.34
N PHE A 40 4.27 -4.60 -3.91
CA PHE A 40 3.74 -5.66 -4.75
C PHE A 40 2.40 -6.12 -4.17
N TRP A 41 1.57 -6.69 -5.03
CA TRP A 41 0.35 -7.35 -4.62
C TRP A 41 0.63 -8.77 -4.17
N SER A 42 -0.10 -9.26 -3.17
CA SER A 42 -0.16 -10.69 -2.89
C SER A 42 -0.69 -11.47 -4.10
N THR A 43 -0.44 -12.77 -4.14
CA THR A 43 -0.88 -13.66 -5.24
C THR A 43 -2.41 -13.66 -5.43
N ASP A 44 -3.18 -13.44 -4.37
CA ASP A 44 -4.64 -13.26 -4.44
C ASP A 44 -5.09 -11.84 -4.82
N THR A 45 -4.14 -10.92 -4.98
CA THR A 45 -4.27 -9.49 -5.29
C THR A 45 -5.00 -8.67 -4.23
N LEU A 46 -5.24 -9.21 -3.04
CA LEU A 46 -6.03 -8.53 -2.01
C LEU A 46 -5.18 -7.64 -1.09
N LEU A 47 -3.91 -7.97 -0.92
CA LEU A 47 -3.00 -7.32 0.01
C LEU A 47 -1.91 -6.57 -0.76
N ILE A 48 -1.58 -5.37 -0.28
CA ILE A 48 -0.37 -4.67 -0.68
C ILE A 48 0.72 -5.06 0.30
N ILE A 49 1.84 -5.58 -0.21
CA ILE A 49 2.98 -5.98 0.60
C ILE A 49 4.11 -4.98 0.34
N GLY A 50 4.75 -4.51 1.41
CA GLY A 50 5.88 -3.57 1.32
C GLY A 50 7.22 -4.29 1.18
N LEU A 51 7.98 -3.99 0.12
CA LEU A 51 9.29 -4.56 -0.16
C LEU A 51 10.40 -3.87 0.63
N THR A 52 10.35 -2.54 0.72
CA THR A 52 11.34 -1.72 1.42
C THR A 52 10.84 -1.27 2.79
N PRO A 53 11.70 -0.74 3.68
CA PRO A 53 11.27 -0.11 4.93
C PRO A 53 10.21 0.98 4.70
N THR A 54 10.42 1.87 3.71
CA THR A 54 9.44 2.87 3.26
C THR A 54 8.10 2.23 2.89
N GLY A 55 8.14 1.15 2.10
CA GLY A 55 6.93 0.44 1.67
C GLY A 55 6.17 -0.16 2.86
N ARG A 56 6.86 -0.91 3.73
CA ARG A 56 6.25 -1.52 4.93
C ARG A 56 5.65 -0.48 5.87
N ALA A 57 6.43 0.56 6.20
CA ALA A 57 5.98 1.66 7.03
C ALA A 57 4.76 2.36 6.41
N THR A 58 4.71 2.51 5.09
CA THR A 58 3.56 3.07 4.37
C THR A 58 2.31 2.20 4.46
N VAL A 59 2.44 0.89 4.23
CA VAL A 59 1.31 -0.05 4.32
C VAL A 59 0.64 0.04 5.70
N VAL A 60 1.45 0.09 6.76
CA VAL A 60 0.99 0.22 8.15
C VAL A 60 0.40 1.60 8.41
N ALA A 61 1.16 2.66 8.15
CA ALA A 61 0.77 4.04 8.47
C ALA A 61 -0.52 4.48 7.75
N LEU A 62 -0.69 4.05 6.50
CA LEU A 62 -1.87 4.35 5.68
C LEU A 62 -2.94 3.25 5.75
N ALA A 63 -2.73 2.21 6.55
CA ALA A 63 -3.62 1.07 6.71
C ALA A 63 -4.16 0.51 5.38
N PHE A 64 -3.25 0.31 4.41
CA PHE A 64 -3.59 -0.13 3.04
C PHE A 64 -4.36 -1.46 3.00
N ASN A 65 -4.18 -2.30 4.02
CA ASN A 65 -4.79 -3.62 4.14
C ASN A 65 -5.84 -3.69 5.25
N ARG A 66 -6.52 -2.58 5.59
CA ARG A 66 -7.66 -2.66 6.52
C ARG A 66 -8.81 -3.46 5.90
N ALA A 67 -9.55 -4.20 6.73
CA ALA A 67 -10.62 -5.12 6.29
C ALA A 67 -11.59 -4.52 5.27
N ARG A 68 -12.01 -3.27 5.46
CA ARG A 68 -12.90 -2.58 4.49
C ARG A 68 -12.30 -2.51 3.08
N ILE A 69 -11.01 -2.21 2.93
CA ILE A 69 -10.36 -2.08 1.63
C ILE A 69 -10.15 -3.45 0.99
N ILE A 70 -9.79 -4.46 1.79
CA ILE A 70 -9.68 -5.85 1.32
C ILE A 70 -11.02 -6.33 0.75
N ASN A 71 -12.13 -6.09 1.45
CA ASN A 71 -13.46 -6.49 0.99
C ASN A 71 -13.87 -5.79 -0.31
N ILE A 72 -13.51 -4.51 -0.48
CA ILE A 72 -13.74 -3.79 -1.75
C ILE A 72 -12.92 -4.42 -2.88
N ARG A 73 -11.63 -4.71 -2.66
CA ARG A 73 -10.78 -5.37 -3.66
C ARG A 73 -11.31 -6.76 -4.03
N ALA A 74 -11.81 -7.51 -3.05
CA ALA A 74 -12.42 -8.82 -3.29
C ALA A 74 -13.65 -8.71 -4.20
N ALA A 75 -14.57 -7.78 -3.89
CA ALA A 75 -15.75 -7.55 -4.73
C ALA A 75 -15.38 -7.04 -6.14
N ASP A 76 -14.40 -6.13 -6.24
CA ASP A 76 -13.93 -5.61 -7.53
C ASP A 76 -13.22 -6.69 -8.37
N ARG A 77 -12.55 -7.65 -7.73
CA ARG A 77 -11.92 -8.80 -8.40
C ARG A 77 -12.96 -9.73 -9.02
N GLU A 78 -14.09 -9.96 -8.36
CA GLU A 78 -15.19 -10.80 -8.89
C GLU A 78 -15.78 -10.26 -10.20
N ILE A 79 -15.72 -8.94 -10.40
CA ILE A 79 -16.20 -8.28 -11.62
C ILE A 79 -15.08 -7.84 -12.58
N GLY A 80 -13.84 -8.32 -12.35
CA GLY A 80 -12.69 -8.07 -13.23
C GLY A 80 -12.16 -6.63 -13.24
N ARG A 81 -12.47 -5.82 -12.22
CA ARG A 81 -11.98 -4.43 -12.07
C ARG A 81 -10.62 -4.36 -11.36
N HIS A 82 -10.24 -5.42 -10.65
CA HIS A 82 -9.01 -5.50 -9.85
C HIS A 82 -8.25 -6.80 -10.16
N PRO A 83 -6.90 -6.82 -10.20
CA PRO A 83 -5.96 -5.71 -9.93
C PRO A 83 -5.81 -4.69 -11.08
N PRO A 84 -5.15 -3.54 -10.83
CA PRO A 84 -4.70 -2.66 -11.91
C PRO A 84 -3.76 -3.40 -12.88
N PRO A 85 -3.82 -3.11 -14.19
CA PRO A 85 -2.85 -3.63 -15.14
C PRO A 85 -1.44 -3.10 -14.82
N ASP A 86 -0.41 -3.89 -15.12
CA ASP A 86 1.02 -3.55 -14.98
C ASP A 86 1.56 -3.40 -13.54
N ASP A 87 0.73 -3.65 -12.52
CA ASP A 87 1.14 -3.68 -11.12
C ASP A 87 1.87 -5.00 -10.78
N PRO A 88 3.01 -4.98 -10.06
CA PRO A 88 3.74 -6.20 -9.73
C PRO A 88 2.96 -7.07 -8.74
N ILE A 89 2.86 -8.37 -9.05
CA ILE A 89 2.21 -9.38 -8.22
C ILE A 89 3.28 -10.35 -7.72
N GLN A 90 3.13 -10.82 -6.48
CA GLN A 90 3.96 -11.89 -5.91
C GLN A 90 3.80 -13.16 -6.77
N SER A 91 4.85 -13.48 -7.53
CA SER A 91 5.00 -14.75 -8.25
C SER A 91 5.04 -15.94 -7.31
#